data_AF-A0A2C6MF31-F1
#
_entry.id   AF-A0A2C6MF31-F1
#
_cell.length_a   1.000
_cell.length_b   1.000
_cell.length_c   1.000
_cell.angle_alpha   90.00
_cell.angle_beta   90.00
_cell.angle_gamma   90.00
#
_symmetry.space_group_name_H-M   'P 1'
#
loop_
_entity.id
_entity.type
_entity.pdbx_description
1 polymer ?
#
loop_
_entity_poly.entity_id
_entity_poly.type
_entity_poly.pdbx_seq_one_letter_code
_entity_poly.pdbx_strand_id
1 'polypeptide(L)'
;MSLRFIIGRAGSGKSHTCLEEIRRELRRRQEGPPVILLVPEQATFQYEYMLVSTPGLQGIMRAQVLSFRRLAWRVLQEVGGAARTTSGNWASAWYCAAFWNKGSLN
;
A
#
# COMPACT_ATOMS: atom_id res chain seq x y z
N MET A 1 -12.23 1.09 -14.57
CA MET A 1 -11.47 1.63 -13.43
C MET A 1 -11.81 3.10 -13.28
N SER A 2 -12.15 3.54 -12.07
CA SER A 2 -12.47 4.94 -11.77
C SER A 2 -11.35 5.56 -10.97
N LEU A 3 -10.90 6.75 -11.35
CA LEU A 3 -9.90 7.51 -10.61
C LEU A 3 -10.57 8.72 -9.96
N ARG A 4 -10.33 8.93 -8.67
CA ARG A 4 -10.87 10.05 -7.90
C ARG A 4 -9.74 10.81 -7.24
N PHE A 5 -9.68 12.11 -7.49
CA PHE A 5 -8.75 13.00 -6.84
C PHE A 5 -9.39 13.61 -5.58
N ILE A 6 -8.68 13.55 -4.44
CA ILE A 6 -9.06 14.23 -3.20
C ILE A 6 -8.00 15.31 -2.94
N ILE A 7 -8.31 16.55 -3.30
CA ILE A 7 -7.41 17.70 -3.20
C ILE A 7 -7.95 18.73 -2.20
N GLY A 8 -7.04 19.46 -1.55
CA GLY A 8 -7.38 20.46 -0.55
C GLY A 8 -6.16 20.96 0.22
N ARG A 9 -6.30 22.12 0.90
CA ARG A 9 -5.21 22.74 1.69
C ARG A 9 -4.65 21.80 2.75
N ALA A 10 -3.43 22.04 3.25
CA ALA A 10 -2.93 21.32 4.43
C ALA A 10 -3.92 21.48 5.60
N GLY A 11 -4.16 20.42 6.37
CA GLY A 11 -5.16 20.42 7.45
C GLY A 11 -6.62 20.20 7.03
N SER A 12 -6.94 20.11 5.73
CA SER A 12 -8.31 19.81 5.23
C SER A 12 -8.84 18.40 5.54
N GLY A 13 -8.11 17.57 6.29
CA GLY A 13 -8.58 16.24 6.65
C GLY A 13 -8.52 15.20 5.54
N LYS A 14 -7.79 15.43 4.43
CA LYS A 14 -7.67 14.46 3.30
C LYS A 14 -7.37 13.03 3.75
N SER A 15 -6.38 12.87 4.63
CA SER A 15 -5.99 11.57 5.18
C SER A 15 -7.13 10.92 5.97
N HIS A 16 -7.85 11.72 6.76
CA HIS A 16 -9.00 11.25 7.53
C HIS A 16 -10.15 10.82 6.62
N THR A 17 -10.46 11.60 5.57
CA THR A 17 -11.48 11.25 4.58
C THR A 17 -11.16 9.93 3.89
N CYS A 18 -9.91 9.73 3.46
CA CYS A 18 -9.48 8.49 2.82
C CYS A 18 -9.63 7.29 3.77
N LEU A 19 -9.18 7.45 5.02
CA LEU A 19 -9.27 6.39 6.03
C LEU A 19 -10.73 6.01 6.35
N GLU A 20 -11.62 6.99 6.43
CA GLU A 20 -13.02 6.74 6.76
C GLU A 20 -13.78 6.09 5.61
N GLU A 21 -13.42 6.39 4.36
CA GLU A 21 -13.94 5.65 3.20
C GLU A 21 -13.52 4.18 3.24
N ILE A 22 -12.26 3.90 3.57
CA ILE A 22 -11.76 2.53 3.73
C ILE A 22 -12.52 1.81 4.85
N ARG A 23 -12.68 2.46 6.02
CA ARG A 23 -13.44 1.89 7.15
C ARG A 23 -14.89 1.60 6.78
N ARG A 24 -15.54 2.50 6.04
CA ARG A 24 -16.91 2.31 5.55
C ARG A 24 -17.00 1.11 4.61
N GLU A 25 -16.06 0.95 3.68
CA GLU A 25 -16.03 -0.21 2.78
C GLU A 25 -15.78 -1.53 3.52
N LEU A 26 -14.88 -1.54 4.50
CA LEU A 26 -14.60 -2.71 5.34
C LEU A 26 -15.80 -3.13 6.21
N ARG A 27 -16.56 -2.15 6.71
CA ARG A 27 -17.82 -2.42 7.43
C ARG A 27 -18.92 -2.93 6.51
N ARG A 28 -19.02 -2.38 5.30
CA ARG A 28 -20.08 -2.73 4.32
C ARG A 28 -19.88 -4.13 3.75
N ARG A 29 -18.64 -4.53 3.48
CA ARG A 29 -18.30 -5.84 2.96
C ARG A 29 -17.16 -6.40 3.79
N GLN A 30 -17.43 -7.42 4.58
CA GLN A 30 -16.41 -8.12 5.36
C GLN A 30 -15.54 -9.00 4.45
N GLU A 31 -16.13 -9.56 3.39
CA GLU A 31 -15.45 -10.43 2.41
C GLU A 31 -15.25 -9.72 1.08
N GLY A 32 -14.09 -9.91 0.44
CA GLY A 32 -13.77 -9.33 -0.87
C GLY A 32 -12.27 -9.11 -1.09
N PRO A 33 -11.89 -8.42 -2.19
CA PRO A 33 -10.48 -8.17 -2.51
C PRO A 33 -9.80 -7.29 -1.45
N PRO A 34 -8.48 -7.39 -1.26
CA PRO A 34 -7.74 -6.57 -0.29
C PRO A 34 -7.82 -5.08 -0.66
N VAL A 35 -7.91 -4.23 0.36
CA VAL A 35 -7.87 -2.77 0.23
C VAL A 35 -6.48 -2.31 0.62
N ILE A 36 -5.74 -1.74 -0.33
CA ILE A 36 -4.36 -1.31 -0.12
C ILE A 36 -4.34 0.20 0.13
N LEU A 37 -3.84 0.60 1.31
CA LEU A 37 -3.55 1.98 1.63
C LEU A 37 -2.05 2.22 1.44
N LEU A 38 -1.71 3.02 0.43
CA LEU A 38 -0.33 3.34 0.08
C LEU A 38 0.12 4.61 0.82
N VAL A 39 1.12 4.47 1.68
CA VAL A 39 1.64 5.57 2.51
C VAL A 39 3.17 5.63 2.46
N PRO A 40 3.77 6.78 2.78
CA PRO A 40 5.20 6.86 3.02
C PRO A 40 5.62 5.86 4.10
N GLU A 41 6.83 5.31 3.98
CA GLU A 41 7.32 4.29 4.91
C GLU A 41 7.28 4.78 6.37
N GLN A 42 7.62 6.04 6.59
CA GLN A 42 7.64 6.69 7.89
C GLN A 42 6.26 6.78 8.56
N ALA A 43 5.17 6.71 7.78
CA ALA A 43 3.80 6.85 8.28
C ALA A 43 3.07 5.50 8.42
N THR A 44 3.65 4.40 7.94
CA THR A 44 3.01 3.07 7.88
C THR A 44 2.42 2.65 9.23
N PHE A 45 3.22 2.74 10.30
CA PHE A 45 2.81 2.32 11.64
C PHE A 45 1.63 3.16 12.18
N GLN A 46 1.63 4.47 11.93
CA GLN A 46 0.56 5.35 12.39
C GLN A 46 -0.78 4.97 11.74
N TYR A 47 -0.79 4.77 10.42
CA TYR A 47 -2.00 4.39 9.70
C TYR A 47 -2.48 2.97 10.06
N GLU A 48 -1.57 2.03 10.26
CA GLU A 48 -1.90 0.69 10.72
C GLU A 48 -2.54 0.74 12.11
N TYR A 49 -1.94 1.48 13.04
CA TYR A 49 -2.51 1.71 14.36
C TYR A 49 -3.89 2.36 14.29
N MET A 50 -4.10 3.36 13.44
CA MET A 50 -5.40 4.01 13.25
C MET A 50 -6.47 3.06 12.67
N LEU A 51 -6.09 2.06 11.87
CA LEU A 51 -7.01 1.04 11.39
C LEU A 51 -7.32 0.01 12.49
N VAL A 52 -6.30 -0.46 13.20
CA VAL A 52 -6.44 -1.46 14.28
C VAL A 52 -7.26 -0.94 15.45
N SER A 53 -7.03 0.31 15.84
CA SER A 53 -7.76 0.98 16.91
C SER A 53 -9.21 1.35 16.56
N THR A 54 -9.68 1.04 15.34
CA THR A 54 -11.04 1.36 14.93
C THR A 54 -12.04 0.38 15.56
N PRO A 55 -12.93 0.83 16.45
CA PRO A 55 -13.92 -0.06 17.06
C PRO A 55 -14.91 -0.57 16.00
N GLY A 56 -15.26 -1.86 16.11
CA GLY A 56 -16.20 -2.55 15.22
C GLY A 56 -15.60 -3.12 13.93
N LEU A 57 -14.28 -3.04 13.72
CA LEU A 57 -13.59 -3.81 12.69
C LEU A 57 -13.07 -5.14 13.29
N GLN A 58 -13.79 -6.24 13.06
CA GLN A 58 -13.40 -7.57 13.55
C GLN A 58 -12.30 -8.25 12.71
N GLY A 59 -11.87 -7.63 11.61
CA GLY A 59 -10.85 -8.20 10.73
C GLY A 59 -10.15 -7.13 9.91
N ILE A 60 -8.92 -6.79 10.30
CA ILE A 60 -8.05 -5.87 9.55
C ILE A 60 -7.34 -6.64 8.43
N MET A 61 -7.50 -7.97 8.34
CA MET A 61 -6.80 -8.82 7.36
C MET A 61 -6.95 -8.35 5.91
N ARG A 62 -8.06 -7.72 5.55
CA ARG A 62 -8.27 -7.15 4.20
C ARG A 62 -7.64 -5.77 4.00
N ALA A 63 -7.45 -5.00 5.06
CA ALA A 63 -6.91 -3.65 5.00
C ALA A 63 -5.40 -3.70 5.16
N GLN A 64 -4.66 -3.39 4.10
CA GLN A 64 -3.21 -3.51 4.08
C GLN A 64 -2.58 -2.15 3.92
N VAL A 65 -1.85 -1.71 4.95
CA VAL A 65 -1.06 -0.48 4.88
C VAL A 65 0.32 -0.83 4.35
N LEU A 66 0.61 -0.39 3.14
CA LEU A 66 1.86 -0.69 2.46
C LEU A 66 2.60 0.59 2.12
N SER A 67 3.92 0.54 2.21
CA SER A 67 4.78 1.51 1.54
C SER A 67 5.05 1.07 0.11
N PHE A 68 5.45 1.99 -0.76
CA PHE A 68 5.88 1.66 -2.12
C PHE A 68 6.93 0.55 -2.14
N ARG A 69 7.87 0.57 -1.20
CA ARG A 69 8.89 -0.47 -1.06
C ARG A 69 8.28 -1.83 -0.75
N ARG A 70 7.39 -1.92 0.25
CA ARG A 70 6.72 -3.19 0.62
C ARG A 70 5.83 -3.71 -0.50
N LEU A 71 5.12 -2.81 -1.19
CA LEU A 71 4.30 -3.16 -2.34
C LEU A 71 5.15 -3.75 -3.48
N ALA A 72 6.27 -3.10 -3.82
CA ALA A 72 7.20 -3.59 -4.85
C ALA A 72 7.75 -4.98 -4.49
N TRP A 73 8.17 -5.18 -3.24
CA TRP A 73 8.62 -6.49 -2.75
C TRP A 73 7.53 -7.56 -2.86
N ARG A 74 6.29 -7.24 -2.51
CA ARG A 74 5.17 -8.17 -2.61
C ARG A 74 4.87 -8.55 -4.05
N VAL A 75 4.81 -7.55 -4.95
CA VAL A 75 4.64 -7.80 -6.38
C VAL A 75 5.78 -8.68 -6.91
N LEU A 76 7.03 -8.41 -6.50
CA LEU A 76 8.18 -9.20 -6.90
C LEU A 76 8.12 -10.65 -6.39
N GLN A 77 7.59 -10.88 -5.19
CA GLN A 77 7.35 -12.23 -4.65
C GLN A 77 6.23 -12.94 -5.42
N GLU A 78 5.10 -12.27 -5.67
CA GLU A 78 3.94 -12.83 -6.38
C GLU A 78 4.26 -13.18 -7.84
N VAL A 79 5.11 -12.39 -8.51
CA VAL A 79 5.56 -12.65 -9.89
C VAL A 79 6.81 -13.54 -9.98
N GLY A 80 7.29 -14.09 -8.85
CA GLY A 80 8.43 -15.02 -8.82
C GLY A 80 9.81 -14.39 -9.02
N GLY A 81 9.94 -13.07 -8.96
CA GLY A 81 11.22 -12.37 -9.09
C GLY A 81 12.09 -12.38 -7.84
N ALA A 82 11.52 -12.70 -6.67
CA ALA A 82 12.25 -12.70 -5.40
C ALA A 82 12.97 -14.03 -5.09
N ALA A 83 12.61 -15.10 -5.79
CA ALA A 83 13.31 -16.39 -5.71
C ALA A 83 14.66 -16.38 -6.47
N ARG A 84 15.00 -15.30 -7.18
CA ARG A 84 16.34 -15.12 -7.79
C ARG A 84 17.28 -14.44 -6.81
N THR A 85 17.52 -15.11 -5.68
CA THR A 85 18.70 -14.85 -4.86
C THR A 85 19.58 -16.10 -4.92
N THR A 86 20.87 -15.91 -5.22
CA THR A 86 21.97 -16.90 -5.11
C THR A 86 22.53 -17.54 -6.38
N SER A 87 22.50 -16.90 -7.55
CA SER A 87 23.47 -17.26 -8.62
C SER A 87 23.82 -16.07 -9.52
N GLY A 88 24.90 -15.38 -9.17
CA GLY A 88 25.88 -14.80 -10.11
C GLY A 88 25.46 -13.77 -11.18
N ASN A 89 24.20 -13.38 -11.34
CA ASN A 89 23.83 -12.36 -12.34
C ASN A 89 22.86 -11.31 -11.79
N TRP A 90 23.42 -10.15 -11.45
CA TRP A 90 22.76 -9.02 -10.81
C TRP A 90 21.87 -8.20 -11.75
N ALA A 91 21.88 -8.49 -13.06
CA ALA A 91 21.25 -7.65 -14.08
C ALA A 91 19.71 -7.55 -13.95
N SER A 92 19.00 -8.63 -13.62
CA SER A 92 17.53 -8.62 -13.55
C SER A 92 16.98 -7.98 -12.27
N ALA A 93 17.70 -8.10 -11.15
CA ALA A 93 17.35 -7.41 -9.91
C ALA A 93 17.62 -5.90 -10.03
N TRP A 94 18.72 -5.53 -10.68
CA TRP A 94 18.99 -4.14 -11.07
C TRP A 94 17.93 -3.59 -12.03
N TYR A 95 17.43 -4.36 -12.99
CA TYR A 95 16.41 -3.88 -13.92
C TYR A 95 15.08 -3.54 -13.23
N CYS A 96 14.61 -4.38 -12.30
CA CYS A 96 13.41 -4.07 -11.52
C CYS A 96 13.62 -2.86 -10.57
N ALA A 97 14.78 -2.77 -9.91
CA ALA A 97 15.10 -1.64 -9.04
C ALA A 97 15.30 -0.33 -9.83
N ALA A 98 15.94 -0.40 -11.00
CA ALA A 98 16.19 0.74 -11.88
C ALA A 98 14.91 1.22 -12.57
N PHE A 99 14.02 0.32 -12.97
CA PHE A 99 12.69 0.69 -13.50
C PHE A 99 11.87 1.43 -12.45
N TRP A 100 11.93 0.98 -11.20
CA TRP A 100 11.23 1.65 -10.10
C TRP A 100 11.86 3.00 -9.73
N ASN A 101 13.19 3.11 -9.73
CA ASN A 101 13.89 4.36 -9.41
C ASN A 101 13.73 5.41 -10.54
N LYS A 102 13.66 4.99 -11.81
CA LYS A 102 13.33 5.90 -12.93
C LYS A 102 11.90 6.43 -12.89
N GLY A 103 10.96 5.73 -12.23
CA GLY A 103 9.58 6.20 -12.06
C GLY A 103 9.40 7.29 -10.99
N SER A 104 10.44 7.63 -10.22
CA SER A 104 10.41 8.67 -9.17
C SER A 104 11.10 9.98 -9.58
N LEU A 105 11.62 10.08 -10.81
CA LEU A 105 12.39 11.23 -11.32
C LEU A 105 11.70 11.94 -12.51
N ASN A 106 10.38 11.85 -12.61
CA ASN A 106 9.57 12.72 -13.48
C ASN A 106 8.40 13.30 -12.69
#